data_AF-A0A968SJ58-F1
#
_entry.id   AF-A0A968SJ58-F1
#
_cell.length_a   1.000
_cell.length_b   1.000
_cell.length_c   1.000
_cell.angle_alpha   90.00
_cell.angle_beta   90.00
_cell.angle_gamma   90.00
#
_symmetry.space_group_name_H-M   'P 1'
#
loop_
_entity.id
_entity.type
_entity.pdbx_description
1 polymer ?
#
loop_
_entity_poly.entity_id
_entity_poly.type
_entity_poly.pdbx_seq_one_letter_code
_entity_poly.pdbx_strand_id
1 'polypeptide(L)'
;MGLDAWVWCNCVETGQLTTPHPYPELLYIDEEGCPDIRSDEDDKIKAHRQWEFDNPCRHENFTLLHHRIGNISLVASLRKAVSHLSEDAAVRYPVLWSKVIYSGVHCGDWLKIEDVKQLKDELDRLRLQNLNEIDEEDAYFLRGFIQQMEELIQASLSVNKPIVF
;
A
#
# COMPACT_ATOMS: atom_id res chain seq x y z
N MET A 1 3.80 -17.09 -3.47
CA MET A 1 3.08 -15.94 -2.89
C MET A 1 4.02 -14.74 -2.95
N GLY A 2 3.52 -13.63 -3.49
CA GLY A 2 4.24 -12.35 -3.55
C GLY A 2 3.81 -11.45 -2.40
N LEU A 3 4.59 -10.40 -2.17
CA LEU A 3 4.20 -9.25 -1.39
C LEU A 3 3.81 -8.17 -2.40
N ASP A 4 2.52 -7.85 -2.45
CA ASP A 4 1.95 -6.82 -3.30
C ASP A 4 1.51 -5.66 -2.40
N ALA A 5 1.39 -4.47 -2.96
CA ALA A 5 0.88 -3.32 -2.24
C ALA A 5 0.09 -2.42 -3.18
N TRP A 6 -1.01 -1.85 -2.71
CA TRP A 6 -1.82 -0.94 -3.50
C TRP A 6 -2.35 0.24 -2.69
N VAL A 7 -2.73 1.27 -3.43
CA VAL A 7 -3.42 2.46 -2.93
C VAL A 7 -4.71 2.62 -3.72
N TRP A 8 -5.83 2.72 -3.02
CA TRP A 8 -7.12 3.01 -3.63
C TRP A 8 -7.23 4.47 -4.05
N CYS A 9 -7.97 4.77 -5.11
CA CYS A 9 -8.28 6.13 -5.51
C CYS A 9 -9.33 6.77 -4.57
N ASN A 10 -9.52 8.09 -4.69
CA ASN A 10 -10.56 8.84 -3.98
C ASN A 10 -11.71 9.29 -4.90
N CYS A 11 -11.93 8.59 -6.02
CA CYS A 11 -12.92 9.02 -7.03
C CYS A 11 -14.35 8.95 -6.51
N VAL A 12 -14.66 8.03 -5.60
CA VAL A 12 -15.97 7.94 -4.95
C VAL A 12 -16.23 9.19 -4.11
N GLU A 13 -15.28 9.58 -3.27
CA GLU A 13 -15.41 10.72 -2.36
C GLU A 13 -15.38 12.07 -3.07
N THR A 14 -14.65 12.15 -4.18
CA THR A 14 -14.54 13.37 -4.99
C THR A 14 -15.61 13.48 -6.07
N GLY A 15 -16.50 12.48 -6.20
CA GLY A 15 -17.58 12.47 -7.18
C GLY A 15 -17.12 12.38 -8.63
N GLN A 16 -15.97 11.75 -8.88
CA GLN A 16 -15.36 11.61 -10.21
C GLN A 16 -15.72 10.30 -10.93
N LEU A 17 -16.73 9.58 -10.43
CA LEU A 17 -17.23 8.35 -11.04
C LEU A 17 -17.93 8.65 -12.36
N THR A 18 -17.75 7.77 -13.34
CA THR A 18 -18.46 7.82 -14.63
C THR A 18 -19.90 7.33 -14.49
N THR A 19 -20.13 6.39 -13.58
CA THR A 19 -21.44 5.78 -13.31
C THR A 19 -21.76 5.85 -11.82
N PRO A 20 -22.89 6.46 -11.40
CA PRO A 20 -23.27 6.53 -10.00
C PRO A 20 -23.63 5.15 -9.43
N HIS A 21 -23.40 4.95 -8.13
CA HIS A 21 -23.83 3.73 -7.44
C HIS A 21 -25.37 3.64 -7.43
N PRO A 22 -25.98 2.45 -7.58
CA PRO A 22 -27.43 2.27 -7.57
C PRO A 22 -28.08 2.65 -6.22
N TYR A 23 -27.31 2.61 -5.13
CA TYR A 23 -27.72 3.01 -3.78
C TYR A 23 -26.68 3.96 -3.14
N PRO A 24 -26.59 5.24 -3.56
CA PRO A 24 -25.55 6.15 -3.10
C PRO A 24 -25.56 6.38 -1.58
N GLU A 25 -26.73 6.30 -0.94
CA GLU A 25 -26.92 6.48 0.49
C GLU A 25 -26.34 5.33 1.34
N LEU A 26 -26.16 4.16 0.74
CA LEU A 26 -25.57 2.99 1.39
C LEU A 26 -24.06 2.91 1.18
N LEU A 27 -23.55 3.56 0.13
CA LEU A 27 -22.14 3.55 -0.22
C LEU A 27 -21.30 4.26 0.83
N TYR A 28 -20.19 3.64 1.22
CA TYR A 28 -19.18 4.21 2.08
C TYR A 28 -17.79 3.72 1.68
N ILE A 29 -16.77 4.31 2.28
CA ILE A 29 -15.39 3.87 2.16
C ILE A 29 -15.01 3.19 3.47
N ASP A 30 -14.51 1.97 3.40
CA ASP A 30 -14.07 1.21 4.56
C ASP A 30 -12.72 1.71 5.14
N GLU A 31 -12.20 1.01 6.15
CA GLU A 31 -10.95 1.38 6.80
C GLU A 31 -9.70 1.15 5.93
N GLU A 32 -9.80 0.29 4.91
CA GLU A 32 -8.73 -0.01 3.96
C GLU A 32 -8.71 1.03 2.83
N GLY A 33 -9.83 1.72 2.61
CA GLY A 33 -10.01 2.74 1.58
C GLY A 33 -10.81 2.26 0.37
N CYS A 34 -11.37 1.05 0.42
CA CYS A 34 -12.18 0.45 -0.62
C CYS A 34 -13.65 0.89 -0.52
N PRO A 35 -14.39 1.04 -1.63
CA PRO A 35 -15.83 1.27 -1.60
C PRO A 35 -16.58 0.01 -1.12
N ASP A 36 -17.54 0.18 -0.22
CA ASP A 36 -18.41 -0.89 0.28
C ASP A 36 -19.82 -0.34 0.61
N ILE A 37 -20.79 -1.20 0.93
CA ILE A 37 -22.17 -0.82 1.22
C ILE A 37 -22.62 -1.20 2.64
N ARG A 38 -23.41 -0.31 3.25
CA ARG A 38 -24.05 -0.55 4.56
C ARG A 38 -25.33 -1.36 4.43
N SER A 39 -25.23 -2.59 3.92
CA SER A 39 -26.38 -3.48 3.73
C SER A 39 -25.97 -4.94 3.69
N ASP A 40 -26.77 -5.80 4.31
CA ASP A 40 -26.67 -7.26 4.25
C ASP A 40 -27.67 -7.90 3.27
N GLU A 41 -28.60 -7.13 2.71
CA GLU A 41 -29.56 -7.62 1.71
C GLU A 41 -28.85 -8.09 0.42
N ASP A 42 -29.09 -9.35 0.04
CA ASP A 42 -28.47 -10.01 -1.13
C ASP A 42 -28.60 -9.22 -2.43
N ASP A 43 -29.75 -8.62 -2.70
CA ASP A 43 -29.98 -7.89 -3.95
C ASP A 43 -29.16 -6.60 -4.02
N LYS A 44 -28.95 -5.92 -2.89
CA LYS A 44 -28.09 -4.73 -2.80
C LYS A 44 -26.63 -5.10 -2.92
N ILE A 45 -26.19 -6.20 -2.31
CA ILE A 45 -24.82 -6.73 -2.45
C ILE A 45 -24.53 -7.09 -3.90
N LYS A 46 -25.46 -7.77 -4.59
CA LYS A 46 -25.31 -8.09 -6.02
C LYS A 46 -25.23 -6.83 -6.88
N ALA A 47 -26.08 -5.84 -6.61
CA ALA A 47 -26.07 -4.57 -7.33
C ALA A 47 -24.76 -3.81 -7.13
N HIS A 48 -24.20 -3.82 -5.91
CA HIS A 48 -22.89 -3.23 -5.63
C HIS A 48 -21.78 -3.93 -6.42
N ARG A 49 -21.69 -5.26 -6.34
CA ARG A 49 -20.69 -6.04 -7.10
C ARG A 49 -20.81 -5.84 -8.61
N GLN A 50 -22.04 -5.75 -9.12
CA GLN A 50 -22.26 -5.45 -10.54
C GLN A 50 -21.76 -4.03 -10.88
N TRP A 51 -22.06 -3.04 -10.03
CA TRP A 51 -21.56 -1.69 -10.21
C TRP A 51 -20.03 -1.62 -10.19
N GLU A 52 -19.36 -2.36 -9.29
CA GLU A 52 -17.89 -2.47 -9.29
C GLU A 52 -17.38 -3.12 -10.58
N PHE A 53 -18.02 -4.22 -11.02
CA PHE A 53 -17.67 -4.95 -12.23
C PHE A 53 -17.84 -4.10 -13.50
N ASP A 54 -18.84 -3.22 -13.53
CA ASP A 54 -19.09 -2.28 -14.63
C ASP A 54 -18.01 -1.17 -14.71
N ASN A 55 -17.03 -1.17 -13.80
CA ASN A 55 -15.90 -0.26 -13.70
C ASN A 55 -16.33 1.22 -13.75
N PRO A 56 -16.96 1.72 -12.67
CA PRO A 56 -17.55 3.06 -12.60
C PRO A 56 -16.48 4.14 -12.37
N CYS A 57 -15.23 3.73 -12.23
CA CYS A 57 -14.06 4.58 -12.07
C CYS A 57 -13.19 4.47 -13.32
N ARG A 58 -12.43 5.54 -13.62
CA ARG A 58 -11.39 5.48 -14.66
C ARG A 58 -10.20 4.59 -14.25
N HIS A 59 -10.05 4.33 -12.95
CA HIS A 59 -9.01 3.48 -12.39
C HIS A 59 -9.57 2.06 -12.26
N GLU A 60 -8.86 1.09 -12.81
CA GLU A 60 -9.25 -0.32 -12.76
C GLU A 60 -9.43 -0.77 -11.31
N ASN A 61 -10.60 -1.33 -10.99
CA ASN A 61 -10.96 -1.78 -9.64
C ASN A 61 -10.73 -0.72 -8.55
N PHE A 62 -10.88 0.57 -8.88
CA PHE A 62 -10.58 1.69 -7.98
C PHE A 62 -9.11 1.81 -7.56
N THR A 63 -8.18 1.07 -8.15
CA THR A 63 -6.75 1.06 -7.81
C THR A 63 -6.03 2.26 -8.43
N LEU A 64 -5.52 3.16 -7.60
CA LEU A 64 -4.72 4.30 -8.06
C LEU A 64 -3.29 3.87 -8.43
N LEU A 65 -2.69 3.02 -7.61
CA LEU A 65 -1.34 2.52 -7.80
C LEU A 65 -1.22 1.11 -7.21
N HIS A 66 -0.49 0.24 -7.92
CA HIS A 66 -0.16 -1.11 -7.47
C HIS A 66 1.31 -1.39 -7.76
N HIS A 67 1.99 -1.99 -6.79
CA HIS A 67 3.33 -2.53 -6.96
C HIS A 67 3.43 -3.93 -6.40
N ARG A 68 4.15 -4.79 -7.12
CA ARG A 68 4.71 -6.01 -6.56
C ARG A 68 6.02 -5.69 -5.86
N ILE A 69 5.95 -5.60 -4.54
CA ILE A 69 7.07 -5.23 -3.65
C ILE A 69 8.05 -6.40 -3.47
N GLY A 70 7.60 -7.65 -3.52
CA GLY A 70 8.52 -8.77 -3.44
C GLY A 70 7.94 -10.14 -3.16
N ASN A 71 8.68 -10.91 -2.39
CA ASN A 71 8.32 -12.22 -1.86
C ASN A 71 9.16 -12.48 -0.59
N ILE A 72 8.98 -13.65 0.03
CA ILE A 72 9.71 -14.03 1.25
C ILE A 72 11.24 -13.92 1.12
N SER A 73 11.81 -14.27 -0.04
CA SER A 73 13.25 -14.20 -0.27
C SER A 73 13.73 -12.76 -0.36
N LEU A 74 13.03 -11.92 -1.14
CA LEU A 74 13.38 -10.50 -1.26
C LEU A 74 13.22 -9.78 0.08
N VAL A 75 12.15 -10.07 0.84
CA VAL A 75 11.98 -9.51 2.19
C VAL A 75 13.12 -9.92 3.12
N ALA A 76 13.60 -11.17 3.04
CA ALA A 76 14.77 -11.60 3.81
C ALA A 76 16.04 -10.82 3.42
N SER A 77 16.29 -10.60 2.13
CA SER A 77 17.40 -9.78 1.64
C SER A 77 17.28 -8.32 2.10
N LEU A 78 16.10 -7.72 2.00
CA LEU A 78 15.85 -6.35 2.47
C LEU A 78 16.10 -6.22 3.98
N ARG A 79 15.64 -7.17 4.79
CA ARG A 79 15.92 -7.17 6.24
C ARG A 79 17.41 -7.27 6.52
N LYS A 80 18.14 -8.15 5.83
CA LYS A 80 19.59 -8.28 5.94
C LYS A 80 20.29 -6.96 5.61
N ALA A 81 19.94 -6.35 4.49
CA ALA A 81 20.50 -5.07 4.05
C ALA A 81 20.25 -3.96 5.08
N VAL A 82 19.01 -3.81 5.55
CA VAL A 82 18.64 -2.78 6.55
C VAL A 82 19.35 -3.02 7.89
N SER A 83 19.51 -4.28 8.32
CA SER A 83 20.28 -4.61 9.53
C SER A 83 21.77 -4.29 9.41
N HIS A 84 22.37 -4.45 8.22
CA HIS A 84 23.76 -4.05 8.00
C HIS A 84 23.94 -2.53 8.05
N LEU A 85 22.97 -1.77 7.54
CA LEU A 85 23.01 -0.31 7.52
C LEU A 85 22.64 0.33 8.87
N SER A 86 22.08 -0.43 9.81
CA SER A 86 21.66 0.09 11.11
C SER A 86 21.65 -1.01 12.18
N GLU A 87 22.55 -0.90 13.17
CA GLU A 87 22.67 -1.84 14.29
C GLU A 87 21.34 -2.06 15.04
N ASP A 88 20.48 -1.03 15.11
CA ASP A 88 19.14 -1.12 15.69
C ASP A 88 18.04 -0.73 14.68
N ALA A 89 17.91 -1.54 13.62
CA ALA A 89 16.92 -1.35 12.57
C ALA A 89 15.47 -1.25 13.07
N ALA A 90 15.12 -2.01 14.12
CA ALA A 90 13.77 -2.02 14.68
C ALA A 90 13.41 -0.71 15.37
N VAL A 91 14.39 -0.06 16.04
CA VAL A 91 14.18 1.25 16.68
C VAL A 91 14.24 2.39 15.66
N ARG A 92 15.12 2.28 14.66
CA ARG A 92 15.33 3.37 13.68
C ARG A 92 14.25 3.42 12.58
N TYR A 93 13.74 2.25 12.21
CA TYR A 93 12.75 2.05 11.14
C TYR A 93 11.57 1.18 11.61
N PRO A 94 10.86 1.55 12.69
CA PRO A 94 9.85 0.69 13.29
C PRO A 94 8.70 0.34 12.34
N VAL A 95 8.19 1.25 11.51
CA VAL A 95 7.10 0.94 10.57
C VAL A 95 7.59 0.03 9.47
N LEU A 96 8.70 0.39 8.81
CA LEU A 96 9.31 -0.44 7.77
C LEU A 96 9.57 -1.86 8.31
N TRP A 97 10.23 -1.96 9.46
CA TRP A 97 10.71 -3.21 10.03
C TRP A 97 9.60 -4.14 10.52
N SER A 98 8.56 -3.57 11.16
CA SER A 98 7.51 -4.36 11.84
C SER A 98 6.21 -4.48 11.05
N LYS A 99 5.95 -3.59 10.08
CA LYS A 99 4.70 -3.58 9.32
C LYS A 99 4.88 -3.81 7.81
N VAL A 100 6.05 -3.50 7.24
CA VAL A 100 6.25 -3.70 5.79
C VAL A 100 7.07 -4.94 5.50
N ILE A 101 8.27 -5.05 6.05
CA ILE A 101 9.21 -6.15 5.75
C ILE A 101 9.26 -7.19 6.88
N TYR A 102 8.14 -7.51 7.53
CA TYR A 102 8.11 -8.41 8.71
C TYR A 102 8.00 -9.90 8.38
N SER A 103 7.10 -10.29 7.47
CA SER A 103 6.99 -11.62 6.90
C SER A 103 6.65 -11.46 5.43
N GLY A 104 7.50 -11.91 4.50
CA GLY A 104 7.27 -11.64 3.06
C GLY A 104 6.12 -12.44 2.41
N VAL A 105 5.06 -12.69 3.18
CA VAL A 105 3.83 -13.43 2.88
C VAL A 105 2.69 -12.90 3.75
N HIS A 106 2.53 -11.58 3.85
CA HIS A 106 1.36 -10.98 4.48
C HIS A 106 0.36 -10.51 3.41
N CYS A 107 -0.91 -10.50 3.80
CA CYS A 107 -2.07 -10.25 2.94
C CYS A 107 -3.23 -9.86 3.86
N GLY A 108 -3.88 -8.74 3.56
CA GLY A 108 -5.01 -8.22 4.32
C GLY A 108 -4.62 -7.34 5.51
N ASP A 109 -3.41 -6.80 5.53
CA ASP A 109 -3.01 -5.73 6.44
C ASP A 109 -2.80 -4.41 5.68
N TRP A 110 -2.79 -3.30 6.43
CA TRP A 110 -2.66 -1.97 5.85
C TRP A 110 -1.94 -1.00 6.77
N LEU A 111 -1.34 0.02 6.17
CA LEU A 111 -0.76 1.17 6.86
C LEU A 111 -1.76 2.31 6.86
N LYS A 112 -2.15 2.74 8.05
CA LYS A 112 -2.92 3.97 8.24
C LYS A 112 -2.09 5.18 7.82
N ILE A 113 -2.74 6.31 7.57
CA ILE A 113 -2.08 7.53 7.11
C ILE A 113 -0.96 8.00 8.05
N GLU A 114 -1.14 7.82 9.35
CA GLU A 114 -0.12 8.14 10.36
C GLU A 114 1.14 7.27 10.17
N ASP A 115 0.94 5.97 9.94
CA ASP A 115 2.02 5.03 9.66
C ASP A 115 2.70 5.34 8.32
N VAL A 116 1.93 5.73 7.28
CA VAL A 116 2.47 6.14 5.97
C VAL A 116 3.38 7.36 6.10
N LYS A 117 2.97 8.36 6.87
CA LYS A 117 3.80 9.55 7.14
C LYS A 117 5.09 9.18 7.86
N GLN A 118 4.99 8.32 8.87
CA GLN A 118 6.17 7.84 9.58
C GLN A 118 7.09 7.00 8.68
N LEU A 119 6.53 6.15 7.83
CA LEU A 119 7.28 5.36 6.86
C LEU A 119 8.01 6.26 5.86
N LYS A 120 7.41 7.37 5.44
CA LYS A 120 8.07 8.36 4.60
C LYS A 120 9.35 8.88 5.26
N ASP A 121 9.27 9.29 6.52
CA ASP A 121 10.43 9.81 7.25
C ASP A 121 11.49 8.71 7.46
N GLU A 122 11.07 7.45 7.64
CA GLU A 122 11.94 6.28 7.73
C GLU A 122 12.71 6.03 6.42
N LEU A 123 12.03 6.07 5.28
CA LEU A 123 12.65 5.89 3.96
C LEU A 123 13.60 7.04 3.61
N ASP A 124 13.24 8.29 3.94
CA ASP A 124 14.11 9.44 3.74
C ASP A 124 15.44 9.24 4.52
N ARG A 125 15.39 8.69 5.74
CA ARG A 125 16.60 8.36 6.52
C ARG A 125 17.39 7.18 5.93
N LEU A 126 16.69 6.17 5.43
CA LEU A 126 17.30 4.99 4.83
C LEU A 126 18.03 5.33 3.53
N ARG A 127 17.46 6.23 2.72
CA ARG A 127 18.03 6.73 1.47
C ARG A 127 19.32 7.52 1.67
N LEU A 128 19.50 8.15 2.83
CA LEU A 128 20.72 8.84 3.19
C LEU A 128 21.84 7.90 3.66
N GLN A 129 21.57 6.60 3.83
CA GLN A 129 22.61 5.63 4.18
C GLN A 129 23.56 5.36 3.01
N ASN A 130 24.81 5.02 3.34
CA ASN A 130 25.82 4.68 2.35
C ASN A 130 25.64 3.24 1.87
N LEU A 131 24.94 3.07 0.74
CA LEU A 131 24.67 1.75 0.15
C LEU A 131 25.92 0.99 -0.32
N ASN A 132 27.11 1.60 -0.32
CA ASN A 132 28.36 0.91 -0.63
C ASN A 132 28.84 -0.01 0.51
N GLU A 133 28.18 0.04 1.68
CA GLU A 133 28.48 -0.79 2.86
C GLU A 133 27.81 -2.17 2.80
N ILE A 134 26.95 -2.41 1.81
CA ILE A 134 26.28 -3.69 1.56
C ILE A 134 26.69 -4.24 0.20
N ASP A 135 26.39 -5.52 -0.05
CA ASP A 135 26.66 -6.13 -1.34
C ASP A 135 25.84 -5.49 -2.47
N GLU A 136 26.39 -5.51 -3.69
CA GLU A 136 25.84 -4.82 -4.85
C GLU A 136 24.42 -5.31 -5.21
N GLU A 137 24.17 -6.60 -5.01
CA GLU A 137 22.87 -7.22 -5.22
C GLU A 137 21.84 -6.73 -4.18
N ASP A 138 22.17 -6.77 -2.89
CA ASP A 138 21.31 -6.22 -1.83
C ASP A 138 21.08 -4.70 -2.01
N ALA A 139 22.08 -3.95 -2.47
CA ALA A 139 21.94 -2.52 -2.79
C ALA A 139 20.99 -2.28 -3.97
N TYR A 140 21.05 -3.11 -5.01
CA TYR A 140 20.15 -3.03 -6.15
C TYR A 140 18.69 -3.29 -5.73
N PHE A 141 18.46 -4.35 -4.95
CA PHE A 141 17.14 -4.68 -4.43
C PHE A 141 16.59 -3.59 -3.50
N LEU A 142 17.44 -3.06 -2.61
CA LEU A 142 17.04 -2.01 -1.68
C LEU A 142 16.65 -0.71 -2.40
N ARG A 143 17.37 -0.32 -3.47
CA ARG A 143 17.01 0.86 -4.28
C ARG A 143 15.66 0.70 -4.98
N GLY A 144 15.43 -0.46 -5.60
CA GLY A 144 14.16 -0.75 -6.27
C GLY A 144 12.99 -0.73 -5.27
N PHE A 145 13.18 -1.34 -4.10
CA PHE A 145 12.20 -1.31 -3.02
C PHE A 145 11.92 0.12 -2.53
N ILE A 146 12.96 0.92 -2.25
CA ILE A 146 12.79 2.31 -1.81
C ILE A 146 11.97 3.11 -2.83
N GLN A 147 12.29 2.97 -4.13
CA GLN A 147 11.56 3.68 -5.18
C GLN A 147 10.07 3.29 -5.21
N GLN A 148 9.75 1.99 -5.20
CA GLN A 148 8.36 1.52 -5.20
C GLN A 148 7.59 2.03 -3.96
N MET A 149 8.24 2.03 -2.79
CA MET A 149 7.61 2.54 -1.57
C MET A 149 7.43 4.07 -1.61
N GLU A 150 8.37 4.83 -2.17
CA GLU A 150 8.22 6.27 -2.38
C GLU A 150 7.00 6.57 -3.28
N GLU A 151 6.82 5.82 -4.37
CA GLU A 151 5.67 5.95 -5.28
C GLU A 151 4.34 5.64 -4.54
N LEU A 152 4.28 4.57 -3.75
CA LEU A 152 3.11 4.23 -2.92
C LEU A 152 2.79 5.30 -1.88
N ILE A 153 3.79 5.80 -1.18
CA ILE A 153 3.60 6.85 -0.16
C ILE A 153 3.10 8.13 -0.80
N GLN A 154 3.67 8.54 -1.94
CA GLN A 154 3.20 9.72 -2.66
C GLN A 154 1.75 9.56 -3.13
N ALA A 155 1.40 8.40 -3.70
CA ALA A 155 0.04 8.09 -4.10
C ALA A 155 -0.90 8.16 -2.90
N SER A 156 -0.60 7.42 -1.83
CA SER A 156 -1.37 7.37 -0.58
C SER A 156 -1.63 8.76 0.01
N LEU A 157 -0.59 9.58 0.14
CA LEU A 157 -0.71 10.93 0.69
C LEU A 157 -1.48 11.89 -0.23
N SER A 158 -1.40 11.72 -1.56
CA SER A 158 -2.09 12.57 -2.52
C SER A 158 -3.62 12.41 -2.48
N VAL A 159 -4.10 11.20 -2.16
CA VAL A 159 -5.53 10.89 -2.03
C VAL A 159 -5.99 10.69 -0.59
N ASN A 160 -5.08 10.81 0.37
CA ASN A 160 -5.29 10.57 1.80
C ASN A 160 -5.92 9.18 2.08
N LYS A 161 -5.33 8.13 1.49
CA LYS A 161 -5.76 6.72 1.62
C LYS A 161 -4.67 5.82 2.22
N PRO A 162 -5.02 4.75 2.94
CA PRO A 162 -4.05 3.74 3.39
C PRO A 162 -3.24 3.10 2.25
N ILE A 163 -2.14 2.44 2.62
CA ILE A 163 -1.47 1.46 1.74
C ILE A 163 -1.89 0.07 2.23
N VAL A 164 -2.41 -0.77 1.34
CA VAL A 164 -2.88 -2.13 1.66
C VAL A 164 -1.91 -3.15 1.04
N PHE A 165 -1.70 -4.30 1.69
CA PHE A 165 -0.82 -5.38 1.24
C PHE A 165 -1.57 -6.72 1.02
#